data_AF-A0A9W6WLD9-F1
#
_entry.id   AF-A0A9W6WLD9-F1
#
_cell.length_a   1.000
_cell.length_b   1.000
_cell.length_c   1.000
_cell.angle_alpha   90.00
_cell.angle_beta   90.00
_cell.angle_gamma   90.00
#
_symmetry.space_group_name_H-M   'P 1'
#
loop_
_entity.id
_entity.type
_entity.pdbx_description
1 polymer ?
#
loop_
_entity_poly.entity_id
_entity_poly.type
_entity_poly.pdbx_seq_one_letter_code
_entity_poly.pdbx_strand_id
1 'polypeptide(L)'
;MIDPAMLRPGRLDKTLYIELPTASERLDILKTLINANGTPISNDVNLESIAHDERCRNFSGADLSSLVREAGVIALKRKFFKGISNGDERISKFLDAEDNDIENGADAIGSSVADTSELDDSSNEIVVTNEDFSFALNSVKPSVSDRDRQKYEKLNKRLGWSKTEVEEPIDESKAL
;
A
#
# COMPACT_ATOMS: atom_id res chain seq x y z
N MET A 1 13.84 2.54 -20.83
CA MET A 1 15.24 2.44 -21.32
C MET A 1 15.73 3.85 -21.51
N ILE A 2 16.91 4.22 -21.00
CA ILE A 2 17.41 5.60 -21.02
C ILE A 2 18.55 5.74 -22.04
N ASP A 3 18.61 6.86 -22.75
CA ASP A 3 19.67 7.16 -23.71
C ASP A 3 21.01 7.38 -22.98
N PRO A 4 22.10 6.66 -23.33
CA PRO A 4 23.43 6.89 -22.78
C PRO A 4 23.91 8.36 -22.88
N ALA A 5 23.47 9.11 -23.90
CA ALA A 5 23.82 10.51 -24.05
C ALA A 5 23.32 11.39 -22.90
N MET A 6 22.23 11.00 -22.23
CA MET A 6 21.66 11.72 -21.08
C MET A 6 22.47 11.55 -19.79
N LEU A 7 23.34 10.53 -19.72
CA LEU A 7 24.22 10.26 -18.57
C LEU A 7 25.56 11.01 -18.64
N ARG A 8 25.77 11.87 -19.65
CA ARG A 8 26.96 12.72 -19.72
C ARG A 8 26.88 13.86 -18.69
N PRO A 9 28.02 14.31 -18.15
CA PRO A 9 28.07 15.46 -17.24
C PRO A 9 27.37 16.71 -17.83
N GLY A 10 26.58 17.40 -17.00
CA GLY A 10 25.75 18.56 -17.35
C GLY A 10 24.31 18.23 -17.78
N ARG A 11 23.83 17.00 -17.54
CA ARG A 11 22.47 16.52 -17.85
C ARG A 11 21.86 15.76 -16.67
N LEU A 12 21.82 14.42 -16.71
CA LEU A 12 21.38 13.58 -15.59
C LEU A 12 22.60 13.15 -14.77
N ASP A 13 23.11 14.10 -13.99
CA ASP A 13 24.43 14.00 -13.36
C ASP A 13 24.43 13.12 -12.10
N LYS A 14 23.33 13.16 -11.34
CA LYS A 14 23.18 12.39 -10.10
C LYS A 14 22.18 11.28 -10.32
N THR A 15 22.63 10.05 -10.11
CA THR A 15 21.79 8.86 -10.19
C THR A 15 21.61 8.31 -8.79
N LEU A 16 20.36 8.20 -8.34
CA LEU A 16 20.02 7.64 -7.05
C LEU A 16 19.28 6.33 -7.28
N TYR A 17 19.77 5.27 -6.64
CA TYR A 17 19.09 3.99 -6.60
C TYR A 17 18.21 3.93 -5.34
N ILE A 18 16.91 3.68 -5.53
CA ILE A 18 15.94 3.52 -4.44
C ILE A 18 15.53 2.06 -4.42
N GLU A 19 15.76 1.42 -3.28
CA GLU A 19 15.41 0.02 -3.07
C GLU A 19 13.92 -0.14 -2.73
N LEU A 20 13.43 -1.38 -2.80
CA LEU A 20 12.12 -1.71 -2.25
C LEU A 20 12.20 -1.67 -0.72
N PRO A 21 11.12 -1.25 -0.05
CA PRO A 21 11.12 -1.11 1.40
C PRO A 21 11.37 -2.44 2.10
N THR A 22 12.28 -2.41 3.08
CA THR A 22 12.49 -3.46 4.08
C THR A 22 11.25 -3.65 4.95
N ALA A 23 11.16 -4.74 5.72
CA ALA A 23 10.00 -5.00 6.57
C ALA A 23 9.73 -3.86 7.57
N SER A 24 10.78 -3.28 8.17
CA SER A 24 10.64 -2.12 9.06
C SER A 24 10.12 -0.89 8.32
N GLU A 25 10.63 -0.61 7.12
CA GLU A 25 10.15 0.52 6.31
C GLU A 25 8.71 0.31 5.83
N ARG A 26 8.31 -0.93 5.51
CA ARG A 26 6.92 -1.26 5.19
C ARG A 26 6.00 -0.98 6.37
N LEU A 27 6.43 -1.28 7.60
CA LEU A 27 5.67 -0.94 8.81
C LEU A 27 5.47 0.57 8.94
N ASP A 28 6.51 1.36 8.71
CA ASP A 28 6.43 2.82 8.79
C ASP A 28 5.54 3.40 7.67
N ILE A 29 5.62 2.84 6.46
CA ILE A 29 4.72 3.19 5.35
C ILE A 29 3.27 2.87 5.72
N LEU A 30 2.99 1.66 6.23
CA LEU A 30 1.64 1.26 6.63
C LEU A 30 1.09 2.19 7.71
N LYS A 31 1.84 2.47 8.78
CA LYS A 31 1.46 3.42 9.83
C LYS A 31 1.15 4.80 9.24
N THR A 32 1.99 5.28 8.32
CA THR A 32 1.81 6.57 7.67
C THR A 32 0.53 6.61 6.83
N LEU A 33 0.29 5.58 6.01
CA LEU A 33 -0.91 5.48 5.17
C LEU A 33 -2.19 5.46 6.03
N ILE A 34 -2.18 4.70 7.12
CA ILE A 34 -3.33 4.57 8.03
C ILE A 34 -3.64 5.90 8.69
N ASN A 35 -2.62 6.59 9.21
CA ASN A 35 -2.78 7.88 9.87
C ASN A 35 -3.17 8.99 8.89
N ALA A 36 -2.52 9.06 7.73
CA ALA A 36 -2.77 10.09 6.72
C ALA A 36 -4.15 9.97 6.10
N ASN A 37 -4.63 8.74 5.87
CA ASN A 37 -5.93 8.48 5.27
C ASN A 37 -7.05 8.39 6.31
N GLY A 38 -6.75 8.49 7.60
CA GLY A 38 -7.73 8.32 8.69
C GLY A 38 -8.42 6.96 8.65
N THR A 39 -7.69 5.89 8.28
CA THR A 39 -8.29 4.55 8.14
C THR A 39 -8.63 3.98 9.52
N PRO A 40 -9.91 3.68 9.82
CA PRO A 40 -10.31 3.14 11.10
C PRO A 40 -9.86 1.68 11.22
N ILE A 41 -8.94 1.42 12.15
CA ILE A 41 -8.36 0.09 12.36
C ILE A 41 -8.78 -0.44 13.73
N SER A 42 -9.14 -1.72 13.76
CA SER A 42 -9.48 -2.43 14.98
C SER A 42 -8.22 -2.85 15.76
N ASN A 43 -8.35 -2.96 17.07
CA ASN A 43 -7.26 -3.28 18.00
C ASN A 43 -6.63 -4.67 17.78
N ASP A 44 -7.27 -5.54 17.00
CA ASP A 44 -6.77 -6.87 16.62
C ASP A 44 -5.71 -6.83 15.50
N VAL A 45 -5.56 -5.69 14.82
CA VAL A 45 -4.61 -5.55 13.70
C VAL A 45 -3.19 -5.32 14.22
N ASN A 46 -2.29 -6.25 13.89
CA ASN A 46 -0.87 -6.09 14.12
C ASN A 46 -0.15 -5.74 12.81
N LEU A 47 0.10 -4.44 12.59
CA LEU A 47 0.78 -3.93 11.40
C LEU A 47 2.21 -4.46 11.24
N GLU A 48 2.91 -4.76 12.33
CA GLU A 48 4.26 -5.33 12.28
C GLU A 48 4.20 -6.73 11.68
N SER A 49 3.24 -7.56 12.11
CA SER A 49 3.05 -8.88 11.51
C SER A 49 2.70 -8.81 10.02
N ILE A 50 1.86 -7.85 9.61
CA ILE A 50 1.50 -7.63 8.20
C ILE A 50 2.73 -7.18 7.40
N ALA A 51 3.54 -6.26 7.94
CA ALA A 51 4.75 -5.79 7.29
C ALA A 51 5.78 -6.91 7.08
N HIS A 52 5.85 -7.85 8.02
CA HIS A 52 6.72 -9.03 7.97
C HIS A 52 6.15 -10.22 7.18
N ASP A 53 4.91 -10.16 6.71
CA ASP A 53 4.29 -11.24 5.94
C ASP A 53 5.04 -11.46 4.61
N GLU A 54 5.29 -12.73 4.28
CA GLU A 54 5.98 -13.11 3.03
C GLU A 54 5.20 -12.69 1.77
N ARG A 55 3.88 -12.55 1.86
CA ARG A 55 3.05 -12.04 0.75
C ARG A 55 3.35 -10.58 0.41
N CYS A 56 3.85 -9.80 1.38
CA CYS A 56 4.32 -8.42 1.16
C CYS A 56 5.70 -8.35 0.50
N ARG A 57 6.31 -9.50 0.16
CA ARG A 57 7.58 -9.51 -0.55
C ARG A 57 7.46 -8.77 -1.88
N ASN A 58 8.45 -7.92 -2.13
CA ASN A 58 8.53 -7.03 -3.29
C ASN A 58 7.44 -5.96 -3.39
N PHE A 59 6.67 -5.70 -2.32
CA PHE A 59 5.73 -4.60 -2.32
C PHE A 59 6.48 -3.27 -2.35
N SER A 60 6.07 -2.40 -3.26
CA SER A 60 6.41 -0.98 -3.27
C SER A 60 5.47 -0.20 -2.33
N GLY A 61 5.74 1.10 -2.13
CA GLY A 61 4.80 1.96 -1.40
C GLY A 61 3.40 2.02 -2.04
N ALA A 62 3.31 1.92 -3.36
CA ALA A 62 2.03 1.86 -4.07
C ALA A 62 1.27 0.56 -3.77
N ASP A 63 1.97 -0.57 -3.71
CA ASP A 63 1.35 -1.87 -3.40
C ASP A 63 0.82 -1.91 -1.95
N LEU A 64 1.55 -1.29 -1.00
CA LEU A 64 1.09 -1.13 0.38
C LEU A 64 -0.13 -0.21 0.48
N SER A 65 -0.17 0.85 -0.32
CA SER A 65 -1.36 1.71 -0.42
C SER A 65 -2.56 0.93 -0.94
N SER A 66 -2.36 0.12 -1.98
CA SER A 66 -3.40 -0.76 -2.52
C SER A 66 -3.86 -1.80 -1.50
N LEU A 67 -2.93 -2.34 -0.68
CA LEU A 67 -3.26 -3.27 0.39
C LEU A 67 -4.20 -2.64 1.44
N VAL A 68 -3.88 -1.43 1.92
CA VAL A 68 -4.73 -0.71 2.89
C VAL A 68 -6.10 -0.38 2.28
N ARG A 69 -6.12 0.08 1.02
CA ARG A 69 -7.37 0.35 0.29
C ARG A 69 -8.23 -0.90 0.18
N GLU A 70 -7.65 -2.02 -0.25
CA GLU A 70 -8.37 -3.28 -0.44
C GLU A 70 -8.91 -3.83 0.90
N ALA A 71 -8.14 -3.75 1.98
CA ALA A 71 -8.61 -4.10 3.31
C ALA A 71 -9.81 -3.23 3.76
N GLY A 72 -9.78 -1.93 3.46
CA GLY A 72 -10.92 -1.03 3.68
C GLY A 72 -12.16 -1.41 2.87
N VAL A 73 -12.00 -1.73 1.58
CA VAL A 73 -13.09 -2.20 0.72
C VAL A 73 -13.67 -3.52 1.22
N ILE A 74 -12.84 -4.45 1.70
CA ILE A 74 -13.29 -5.71 2.27
C ILE A 74 -14.07 -5.49 3.58
N ALA A 75 -13.60 -4.59 4.45
CA ALA A 75 -14.32 -4.21 5.67
C ALA A 75 -15.70 -3.60 5.35
N LEU A 76 -15.76 -2.75 4.32
CA LEU A 76 -17.00 -2.17 3.80
C LEU A 76 -17.94 -3.26 3.26
N LYS A 77 -17.39 -4.18 2.45
CA LYS A 77 -18.12 -5.35 1.92
C LYS A 77 -18.67 -6.23 3.06
N ARG A 78 -17.87 -6.48 4.09
CA ARG A 78 -18.27 -7.30 5.25
C ARG A 78 -19.41 -6.67 6.06
N LYS A 79 -19.47 -5.34 6.17
CA LYS A 79 -20.51 -4.63 6.94
C LYS A 79 -21.82 -4.51 6.18
N PHE A 80 -21.80 -4.03 4.93
CA PHE A 80 -23.02 -3.74 4.18
C PHE A 80 -23.65 -4.94 3.48
N PHE A 81 -22.88 -5.97 3.16
CA PHE A 81 -23.34 -7.08 2.31
C PHE A 81 -23.64 -8.35 3.09
N LYS A 82 -23.37 -8.37 4.40
CA LYS A 82 -23.74 -9.50 5.27
C LYS A 82 -25.26 -9.73 5.34
N GLY A 83 -26.06 -8.70 5.02
CA GLY A 83 -27.53 -8.76 4.95
C GLY A 83 -28.11 -8.89 3.53
N ILE A 84 -27.29 -8.80 2.49
CA ILE A 84 -27.73 -8.88 1.09
C ILE A 84 -27.37 -10.27 0.58
N SER A 85 -28.37 -11.13 0.43
CA SER A 85 -28.20 -12.46 -0.17
C SER A 85 -27.50 -12.36 -1.53
N ASN A 86 -26.24 -12.78 -1.61
CA ASN A 86 -25.37 -13.23 -2.73
C ASN A 86 -25.66 -12.83 -4.21
N GLY A 87 -26.54 -11.88 -4.54
CA GLY A 87 -27.11 -11.76 -5.89
C GLY A 87 -27.08 -10.37 -6.54
N ASP A 88 -26.61 -9.33 -5.86
CA ASP A 88 -26.67 -7.97 -6.42
C ASP A 88 -25.38 -7.59 -7.17
N GLU A 89 -25.25 -8.06 -8.41
CA GLU A 89 -24.12 -7.80 -9.34
C GLU A 89 -23.85 -6.30 -9.61
N ARG A 90 -24.79 -5.43 -9.26
CA ARG A 90 -24.64 -3.99 -9.43
C ARG A 90 -23.51 -3.45 -8.57
N ILE A 91 -23.33 -4.00 -7.37
CA ILE A 91 -22.43 -3.41 -6.37
C ILE A 91 -20.99 -3.89 -6.52
N SER A 92 -20.77 -5.12 -6.99
CA SER A 92 -19.43 -5.57 -7.40
C SER A 92 -18.87 -4.66 -8.51
N LYS A 93 -19.69 -4.30 -9.50
CA LYS A 93 -19.30 -3.36 -10.56
C LYS A 93 -18.96 -1.96 -10.07
N PHE A 94 -19.58 -1.47 -8.99
CA PHE A 94 -19.23 -0.15 -8.42
C PHE A 94 -17.89 -0.18 -7.66
N LEU A 95 -17.59 -1.28 -6.97
CA LEU A 95 -16.34 -1.41 -6.19
C LEU A 95 -15.13 -1.76 -7.06
N ASP A 96 -15.36 -2.43 -8.19
CA ASP A 96 -14.34 -2.76 -9.19
C ASP A 96 -14.11 -1.60 -10.20
N ALA A 97 -14.83 -0.48 -10.06
CA ALA A 97 -14.63 0.69 -10.90
C ALA A 97 -13.26 1.34 -10.59
N GLU A 98 -12.43 1.51 -11.62
CA GLU A 98 -11.19 2.30 -11.53
C GLU A 98 -11.52 3.79 -11.32
N ASP A 99 -10.59 4.52 -10.66
CA ASP A 99 -10.77 5.87 -10.10
C ASP A 99 -11.18 6.99 -11.11
N ASN A 100 -11.49 6.68 -12.38
CA ASN A 100 -11.83 7.67 -13.41
C ASN A 100 -13.32 8.05 -13.49
N ASP A 101 -14.24 7.36 -12.79
CA ASP A 101 -15.69 7.57 -12.96
C ASP A 101 -16.46 7.99 -11.67
N ILE A 102 -15.75 8.45 -10.63
CA ILE A 102 -16.37 8.90 -9.36
C ILE A 102 -16.79 10.38 -9.44
N GLU A 103 -17.60 10.75 -10.42
CA GLU A 103 -18.38 12.01 -10.34
C GLU A 103 -19.89 11.74 -10.39
N ASN A 104 -20.33 10.51 -10.72
CA ASN A 104 -21.75 10.18 -10.93
C ASN A 104 -22.28 9.02 -10.06
N GLY A 105 -21.50 8.49 -9.12
CA GLY A 105 -21.83 7.26 -8.37
C GLY A 105 -22.62 7.44 -7.07
N ALA A 106 -22.67 8.65 -6.50
CA ALA A 106 -23.26 8.89 -5.18
C ALA A 106 -24.80 8.75 -5.15
N ASP A 107 -25.48 8.98 -6.27
CA ASP A 107 -26.95 9.00 -6.34
C ASP A 107 -27.61 7.62 -6.38
N ALA A 108 -26.85 6.54 -6.65
CA ALA A 108 -27.40 5.19 -6.79
C ALA A 108 -27.59 4.44 -5.45
N ILE A 109 -26.94 4.89 -4.38
CA ILE A 109 -26.92 4.21 -3.06
C ILE A 109 -28.09 4.68 -2.17
N GLY A 110 -28.67 5.85 -2.44
CA GLY A 110 -29.72 6.45 -1.61
C GLY A 110 -31.10 5.76 -1.64
N SER A 111 -31.31 4.72 -2.46
CA SER A 111 -32.65 4.16 -2.71
C SER A 111 -32.97 2.86 -1.95
N SER A 112 -31.98 2.15 -1.37
CA SER A 112 -32.24 0.91 -0.61
C SER A 112 -32.18 1.07 0.91
N VAL A 113 -31.87 2.27 1.42
CA VAL A 113 -31.79 2.55 2.87
C VAL A 113 -33.14 2.99 3.46
N ALA A 114 -34.24 2.51 2.86
CA ALA A 114 -35.56 2.70 3.43
C ALA A 114 -35.73 1.74 4.60
N ASP A 115 -35.85 2.32 5.79
CA ASP A 115 -36.43 1.74 7.00
C ASP A 115 -35.48 0.97 7.94
N THR A 116 -34.66 1.72 8.69
CA THR A 116 -34.24 1.33 10.06
C THR A 116 -34.28 2.57 10.95
N SER A 117 -35.48 2.89 11.41
CA SER A 117 -35.65 3.81 12.54
C SER A 117 -35.24 3.08 13.84
N GLU A 118 -34.41 3.76 14.64
CA GLU A 118 -33.99 3.41 16.01
C GLU A 118 -33.08 2.19 16.19
N LEU A 119 -31.77 2.33 15.93
CA LEU A 119 -30.73 1.46 16.49
C LEU A 119 -29.51 2.27 16.96
N ASP A 120 -29.03 1.92 18.15
CA ASP A 120 -27.90 2.44 18.93
C ASP A 120 -26.63 2.78 18.10
N ASP A 121 -26.26 4.06 18.16
CA ASP A 121 -25.20 4.76 17.42
C ASP A 121 -23.77 4.23 17.68
N SER A 122 -23.56 3.37 18.68
CA SER A 122 -22.20 2.89 19.04
C SER A 122 -21.71 1.65 18.29
N SER A 123 -22.59 0.94 17.56
CA SER A 123 -22.26 -0.39 16.98
C SER A 123 -22.03 -0.41 15.47
N ASN A 124 -22.14 0.74 14.80
CA ASN A 124 -22.14 0.84 13.33
C ASN A 124 -20.81 1.33 12.72
N GLU A 125 -19.77 1.54 13.52
CA GLU A 125 -18.47 1.95 12.99
C GLU A 125 -17.85 0.85 12.12
N ILE A 126 -17.43 1.23 10.92
CA ILE A 126 -16.73 0.34 9.98
C ILE A 126 -15.26 0.39 10.34
N VAL A 127 -14.79 -0.66 11.01
CA VAL A 127 -13.38 -0.84 11.34
C VAL A 127 -12.77 -1.95 10.50
N VAL A 128 -11.56 -1.69 10.01
CA VAL A 128 -10.72 -2.68 9.31
C VAL A 128 -10.11 -3.62 10.35
N THR A 129 -10.33 -4.91 10.17
CA THR A 129 -9.87 -5.98 11.07
C THR A 129 -8.69 -6.73 10.48
N ASN A 130 -8.06 -7.58 11.28
CA ASN A 130 -6.93 -8.39 10.82
C ASN A 130 -7.33 -9.40 9.73
N GLU A 131 -8.58 -9.85 9.77
CA GLU A 131 -9.15 -10.72 8.75
C GLU A 131 -9.28 -10.00 7.39
N ASP A 132 -9.70 -8.74 7.37
CA ASP A 132 -9.80 -7.96 6.13
C ASP A 132 -8.43 -7.78 5.47
N PHE A 133 -7.38 -7.50 6.26
CA PHE A 133 -5.99 -7.48 5.77
C PHE A 133 -5.53 -8.84 5.24
N SER A 134 -5.91 -9.93 5.92
CA SER A 134 -5.56 -11.28 5.49
C SER A 134 -6.16 -11.63 4.13
N PHE A 135 -7.40 -11.21 3.87
CA PHE A 135 -8.04 -11.33 2.55
C PHE A 135 -7.40 -10.41 1.52
N ALA A 136 -7.12 -9.16 1.87
CA ALA A 136 -6.47 -8.20 0.99
C ALA A 136 -5.09 -8.69 0.53
N LEU A 137 -4.29 -9.28 1.43
CA LEU A 137 -2.98 -9.88 1.11
C LEU A 137 -3.05 -11.03 0.11
N ASN A 138 -4.19 -11.72 0.02
CA ASN A 138 -4.38 -12.77 -1.00
C ASN A 138 -4.80 -12.21 -2.36
N SER A 139 -5.35 -11.00 -2.38
CA SER A 139 -5.85 -10.34 -3.60
C SER A 139 -4.77 -9.46 -4.25
N VAL A 140 -4.06 -8.66 -3.44
CA VAL A 140 -3.06 -7.71 -3.90
C VAL A 140 -1.78 -8.42 -4.33
N LYS A 141 -1.32 -8.10 -5.54
CA LYS A 141 -0.08 -8.63 -6.12
C LYS A 141 0.99 -7.55 -6.18
N PRO A 142 2.27 -7.89 -6.01
CA PRO A 142 3.34 -6.91 -6.13
C PRO A 142 3.44 -6.37 -7.56
N SER A 143 3.52 -5.05 -7.70
CA SER A 143 3.82 -4.39 -8.98
C SER A 143 5.22 -4.72 -9.51
N VAL A 144 6.16 -5.06 -8.63
CA VAL A 144 7.54 -5.38 -8.98
C VAL A 144 7.78 -6.89 -8.90
N SER A 145 8.12 -7.50 -10.04
CA SER A 145 8.45 -8.92 -10.11
C SER A 145 9.86 -9.21 -9.57
N ASP A 146 10.12 -10.46 -9.14
CA ASP A 146 11.46 -10.89 -8.74
C ASP A 146 12.50 -10.70 -9.86
N ARG A 147 12.08 -10.88 -11.13
CA ARG A 147 12.94 -10.68 -12.29
C ARG A 147 13.37 -9.23 -12.43
N ASP A 148 12.43 -8.30 -12.21
CA ASP A 148 12.70 -6.87 -12.28
C ASP A 148 13.62 -6.47 -11.14
N ARG A 149 13.34 -6.90 -9.91
CA ARG A 149 14.21 -6.66 -8.76
C ARG A 149 15.66 -7.10 -9.02
N GLN A 150 15.86 -8.34 -9.46
CA GLN A 150 17.19 -8.87 -9.78
C GLN A 150 17.89 -8.10 -10.91
N LYS A 151 17.13 -7.65 -11.92
CA LYS A 151 17.66 -6.85 -13.02
C LYS A 151 18.17 -5.49 -12.51
N TYR A 152 17.41 -4.83 -11.66
CA TYR A 152 17.80 -3.53 -11.08
C TYR A 152 18.94 -3.66 -10.06
N GLU A 153 18.98 -4.71 -9.25
CA GLU A 153 20.12 -5.00 -8.37
C GLU A 153 21.42 -5.21 -9.16
N LYS A 154 21.37 -5.97 -10.26
CA LYS A 154 22.54 -6.15 -11.15
C LYS A 154 22.98 -4.83 -11.78
N LEU A 155 22.02 -3.98 -12.15
CA LEU A 155 22.30 -2.67 -12.72
C LEU A 155 22.95 -1.74 -11.70
N ASN A 156 22.44 -1.71 -10.46
CA ASN A 156 23.01 -0.97 -9.33
C ASN A 156 24.46 -1.40 -9.08
N LYS A 157 24.73 -2.71 -8.99
CA LYS A 157 26.10 -3.24 -8.82
C LYS A 157 27.04 -2.83 -9.95
N ARG A 158 26.57 -2.81 -11.20
CA ARG A 158 27.38 -2.43 -12.37
C ARG A 158 27.69 -0.93 -12.42
N LEU A 159 26.72 -0.10 -12.03
CA LEU A 159 26.81 1.35 -12.16
C LEU A 159 27.27 2.06 -10.88
N GLY A 160 27.38 1.34 -9.77
CA GLY A 160 27.88 1.88 -8.51
C GLY A 160 26.96 2.93 -7.88
N TRP A 161 25.67 2.91 -8.21
CA TRP A 161 24.67 3.91 -7.77
C TRP A 161 24.42 3.92 -6.25
N SER A 162 24.90 2.91 -5.54
CA SER A 162 24.79 2.75 -4.08
C SER A 162 26.07 3.11 -3.32
N LYS A 163 27.11 3.65 -3.98
CA LYS A 163 28.23 4.26 -3.25
C LYS A 163 27.78 5.60 -2.66
N THR A 164 27.07 5.56 -1.55
CA THR A 164 27.18 6.64 -0.57
C THR A 164 28.60 6.56 -0.05
N GLU A 165 29.41 7.59 -0.31
CA GLU A 165 30.62 7.83 0.45
C GLU A 165 30.18 8.01 1.90
N VAL A 166 30.16 6.91 2.67
CA VAL A 166 30.12 7.00 4.12
C VAL A 166 31.50 7.52 4.49
N GLU A 167 31.63 8.81 4.76
CA GLU A 167 32.83 9.37 5.38
C GLU A 167 33.14 8.51 6.60
N GLU A 168 34.31 7.85 6.60
CA GLU A 168 34.77 7.12 7.77
C GLU A 168 34.80 8.09 8.96
N PRO A 169 34.38 7.66 10.17
CA PRO A 169 34.44 8.53 11.34
C PRO A 169 35.88 9.01 11.51
N ILE A 170 36.06 10.33 11.56
CA ILE A 170 37.36 10.95 11.78
C ILE A 170 37.91 10.42 13.11
N ASP A 171 38.96 9.62 13.03
CA ASP A 171 39.68 9.11 14.19
C ASP A 171 40.44 10.25 14.87
N GLU A 172 39.78 10.93 15.81
CA GLU A 172 40.35 12.03 16.61
C GLU A 172 41.54 11.56 17.49
N SER A 173 41.82 10.26 17.58
CA SER A 173 42.97 9.75 18.35
C SER A 173 44.33 9.95 17.68
N LYS A 174 44.36 10.40 16.42
CA LYS A 174 45.60 10.72 15.68
C LYS A 174 45.99 12.21 15.67
N ALA A 175 45.28 13.06 16.42
CA ALA A 175 45.49 14.51 16.44
C ALA A 175 46.33 15.02 17.64
N LEU A 176 47.16 14.18 18.27
CA LEU A 176 48.07 14.57 19.36
C LEU A 176 49.52 14.13 19.10
#